data_AF-A0A3B9C3A5-F1
#
_entry.id   AF-A0A3B9C3A5-F1
#
_cell.length_a   1.000
_cell.length_b   1.000
_cell.length_c   1.000
_cell.angle_alpha   90.00
_cell.angle_beta   90.00
_cell.angle_gamma   90.00
#
_symmetry.space_group_name_H-M   'P 1'
#
loop_
_entity.id
_entity.type
_entity.pdbx_description
1 polymer ?
#
loop_
_entity_poly.entity_id
_entity_poly.type
_entity_poly.pdbx_seq_one_letter_code
_entity_poly.pdbx_strand_id
1 'polypeptide(L)' 'MFKDLDILHLIGRSQTLFEDDVLQFQEALLDLVGQSSFLVIGGAGSIGQAVTKEIFKRNPAKLHV' A
#
# COMPACT_ATOMS: atom_id res chain seq x y z
N MET A 1 -15.01 10.17 -3.01
CA MET A 1 -13.95 9.29 -2.48
C MET A 1 -13.38 10.01 -1.27
N PHE A 2 -13.61 9.49 -0.07
CA PHE A 2 -13.14 10.09 1.18
C PHE A 2 -11.61 10.16 1.15
N LYS A 3 -11.03 11.30 1.52
CA LYS A 3 -9.57 11.39 1.71
C LYS A 3 -9.21 10.55 2.94
N ASP A 4 -7.99 10.01 3.01
CA ASP A 4 -7.56 9.17 4.13
C ASP A 4 -7.73 9.88 5.50
N LEU A 5 -7.57 11.21 5.54
CA LEU A 5 -7.88 12.04 6.71
C LEU A 5 -9.36 11.98 7.14
N ASP A 6 -10.29 11.87 6.21
CA ASP A 6 -11.74 11.79 6.52
C ASP A 6 -12.05 10.45 7.20
N ILE A 7 -11.42 9.35 6.75
CA ILE A 7 -11.64 8.02 7.33
C ILE A 7 -11.02 7.94 8.73
N LEU A 8 -9.79 8.42 8.91
CA LEU A 8 -9.13 8.42 10.22
C LEU A 8 -9.95 9.18 11.26
N HIS A 9 -10.44 10.37 10.91
CA HIS A 9 -11.29 11.16 11.81
C HIS A 9 -12.59 10.42 12.15
N LEU A 10 -13.26 9.82 11.16
CA LEU A 10 -14.50 9.06 11.37
C LEU A 10 -14.33 7.87 12.32
N ILE A 11 -13.16 7.25 12.35
CA ILE A 11 -12.84 6.14 13.27
C ILE A 11 -12.13 6.58 14.55
N GLY A 12 -12.08 7.89 14.84
CA GLY A 12 -11.53 8.44 16.08
C GLY A 12 -10.00 8.41 16.16
N ARG A 13 -9.31 8.51 15.03
CA ARG A 13 -7.84 8.48 14.94
C ARG A 13 -7.28 9.75 14.31
N SER A 14 -6.07 10.11 14.74
CA SER A 14 -5.27 11.18 14.14
C SER A 14 -4.14 10.67 13.24
N GLN A 15 -3.80 9.37 13.32
CA GLN A 15 -2.66 8.78 12.61
C GLN A 15 -2.93 7.36 12.14
N THR A 16 -2.20 6.93 11.11
CA THR A 16 -2.28 5.56 10.57
C THR A 16 -1.66 4.53 11.54
N LEU A 17 -1.86 3.23 11.32
CA LEU A 17 -1.38 2.20 12.25
C LEU A 17 0.12 1.95 12.16
N PHE A 18 0.69 2.06 10.96
CA PHE A 18 2.03 1.56 10.63
C PHE A 18 2.90 2.64 9.99
N GLU A 19 2.64 3.92 10.32
CA GLU A 19 3.38 5.03 9.72
C GLU A 19 4.89 4.90 9.99
N ASP A 20 5.25 4.74 11.26
CA ASP A 20 6.63 4.61 11.70
C ASP A 20 7.29 3.35 11.15
N ASP A 21 6.58 2.21 11.14
CA ASP A 21 7.10 0.95 10.61
C ASP A 21 7.37 1.05 9.10
N VAL A 22 6.42 1.58 8.33
CA VAL A 22 6.57 1.72 6.87
C VAL A 22 7.71 2.68 6.53
N LEU A 23 7.87 3.76 7.30
CA LEU A 23 9.00 4.69 7.16
C LEU A 23 10.33 4.00 7.51
N GLN A 24 10.38 3.27 8.62
CA GLN A 24 11.58 2.54 9.05
C GLN A 24 12.05 1.53 8.00
N PHE A 25 11.13 0.85 7.31
CA PHE A 25 11.45 -0.18 6.31
C PHE A 25 11.36 0.30 4.86
N GLN A 26 11.26 1.61 4.62
CA GLN A 26 10.97 2.17 3.29
C GLN A 26 11.97 1.71 2.22
N GLU A 27 13.28 1.85 2.47
CA GLU A 27 14.32 1.46 1.51
C GLU A 27 14.27 -0.04 1.22
N ALA A 28 14.11 -0.88 2.25
CA ALA A 28 14.01 -2.32 2.08
C ALA A 28 12.77 -2.73 1.26
N LEU A 29 11.64 -2.05 1.48
CA LEU A 29 10.42 -2.27 0.70
C LEU A 29 10.60 -1.85 -0.75
N LEU A 30 11.26 -0.72 -1.02
CA LEU A 30 11.55 -0.25 -2.38
C LEU A 30 12.43 -1.25 -3.13
N ASP A 31 13.54 -1.69 -2.53
CA ASP A 31 14.46 -2.65 -3.13
C ASP A 31 13.78 -4.00 -3.39
N LEU A 32 13.10 -4.56 -2.38
CA LEU A 32 12.46 -5.86 -2.49
C LEU A 32 11.31 -5.87 -3.50
N VAL A 33 10.46 -4.84 -3.50
CA VAL A 33 9.36 -4.75 -4.46
C VAL A 33 9.90 -4.49 -5.86
N GLY A 34 10.87 -3.59 -6.00
CA GLY A 34 11.44 -3.17 -7.28
C GLY A 34 12.02 -4.32 -8.12
N GLN A 35 12.61 -5.32 -7.45
CA GLN A 35 13.17 -6.50 -8.11
C GLN A 35 12.18 -7.68 -8.25
N SER A 36 10.96 -7.55 -7.73
CA SER A 36 10.00 -8.66 -7.62
C SER A 36 8.84 -8.55 -8.61
N SER A 37 8.26 -9.70 -8.96
CA SER A 37 7.03 -9.80 -9.76
C SER A 37 5.86 -10.25 -8.90
N PHE A 38 4.70 -9.61 -9.08
CA PHE A 38 3.52 -9.83 -8.26
C PHE A 38 2.31 -10.24 -9.12
N LEU A 39 1.48 -11.13 -8.56
CA LEU A 39 0.14 -11.44 -9.04
C LEU A 39 -0.84 -11.16 -7.90
N VAL A 40 -1.75 -10.19 -8.11
CA VAL A 40 -2.79 -9.84 -7.14
C VAL A 40 -4.13 -10.41 -7.62
N ILE A 41 -4.60 -11.49 -6.99
CA ILE A 41 -5.93 -12.04 -7.31
C ILE A 41 -7.00 -11.19 -6.62
N GLY A 42 -8.02 -10.79 -7.39
CA GLY A 42 -9.09 -9.95 -6.87
C GLY A 42 -8.67 -8.49 -6.70
N GLY A 43 -7.75 -7.99 -7.53
CA GLY A 43 -7.26 -6.62 -7.47
C GLY A 43 -8.31 -5.53 -7.64
N ALA A 44 -9.50 -5.87 -8.15
CA ALA A 44 -10.66 -4.97 -8.22
C ALA A 44 -11.42 -4.82 -6.88
N GLY A 45 -11.22 -5.71 -5.90
CA GLY A 45 -11.86 -5.62 -4.58
C GLY A 45 -11.23 -4.54 -3.70
N SER A 46 -11.92 -4.08 -2.65
CA SER A 46 -11.45 -2.95 -1.81
C SER A 46 -10.03 -3.15 -1.25
N ILE A 47 -9.73 -4.33 -0.72
CA ILE A 47 -8.40 -4.68 -0.19
C ILE A 47 -7.41 -4.88 -1.34
N GLY A 48 -7.81 -5.61 -2.39
CA GLY A 48 -6.98 -5.85 -3.57
C GLY A 48 -6.51 -4.55 -4.22
N GLN A 49 -7.39 -3.55 -4.35
CA GLN A 49 -7.05 -2.23 -4.86
C GLN A 49 -6.05 -1.50 -3.95
N ALA A 50 -6.24 -1.55 -2.63
CA ALA A 50 -5.35 -0.89 -1.67
C ALA A 50 -3.94 -1.50 -1.73
N VAL A 51 -3.84 -2.83 -1.70
CA VAL A 51 -2.56 -3.56 -1.80
C VAL A 51 -1.90 -3.33 -3.16
N THR A 52 -2.65 -3.40 -4.26
CA THR A 52 -2.14 -3.15 -5.61
C THR A 52 -1.53 -1.75 -5.72
N LYS A 53 -2.19 -0.73 -5.16
CA LYS A 53 -1.67 0.65 -5.14
C LYS A 53 -0.37 0.74 -4.35
N GLU A 54 -0.28 0.10 -3.19
CA GLU A 54 0.95 0.11 -2.39
C GLU A 54 2.11 -0.61 -3.08
N ILE A 55 1.86 -1.75 -3.72
CA ILE A 55 2.88 -2.44 -4.52
C ILE A 55 3.32 -1.55 -5.68
N PHE A 56 2.36 -1.00 -6.46
CA PHE A 56 2.65 -0.17 -7.63
C PHE A 56 3.48 1.08 -7.30
N LYS A 57 3.20 1.76 -6.18
CA LYS A 57 3.97 2.93 -5.71
C LYS A 57 5.47 2.65 -5.53
N ARG A 58 5.85 1.39 -5.32
CA ARG A 58 7.23 0.95 -5.07
C ARG A 58 7.90 0.37 -6.33
N ASN A 59 7.32 0.61 -7.51
CA ASN A 59 7.87 0.30 -8.83
C ASN A 59 8.27 -1.17 -9.04
N PRO A 60 7.34 -2.13 -8.92
CA PRO A 60 7.65 -3.55 -9.03
C PRO A 60 8.17 -3.92 -10.43
N ALA A 61 9.01 -4.95 -10.52
CA ALA A 61 9.50 -5.46 -11.81
C ALA A 61 8.35 -5.93 -12.72
N LYS A 62 7.28 -6.49 -12.14
CA LYS A 62 6.02 -6.79 -12.81
C LYS A 62 4.86 -6.79 -11.84
N LEU A 63 3.69 -6.33 -12.27
CA LEU A 63 2.46 -6.40 -11.49
C LEU A 63 1.29 -6.83 -12.38
N HIS A 64 0.76 -8.02 -12.10
CA HIS A 64 -0.50 -8.51 -12.67
C HIS A 64 -1.62 -8.36 -11.63
N VAL A 65 -2.79 -7.90 -12.08
CA VAL A 65 -3.93 -7.50 -11.25
C VAL A 65 -5.22 -8.13 -11.77
#